data_AF-A0A9D2KV82-F1
#
_entry.id   AF-A0A9D2KV82-F1
#
_cell.length_a   1.000
_cell.length_b   1.000
_cell.length_c   1.000
_cell.angle_alpha   90.00
_cell.angle_beta   90.00
_cell.angle_gamma   90.00
#
_symmetry.space_group_name_H-M   'P 1'
#
loop_
_entity.id
_entity.type
_entity.pdbx_description
1 polymer ?
#
loop_
_entity_poly.entity_id
_entity_poly.type
_entity_poly.pdbx_seq_one_letter_code
_entity_poly.pdbx_strand_id
1 'polypeptide(L)'
;MDKLYHYTSIETLYNMLEKSVITDKDTQVQYLNMWATHIKYLNDETERELFTDALKKAVSIYAQERNTPLDNEQLKELDILCDVDSYIISLSEHQDDLNMWRGYGGNGVGVNIEFDFNNISAFYSTSKHNHFKTEYVYKRRKCIYFQPDKCEIDNSLVEQLCDYLLHKETMQSAFNGIRIIRDIRDMATISKHIAYMSEKEWRFVCNTSSIPKHIMSNGIIKPYIEFPIPLSAITSITIGPCIKDGYDIISIKRFIKEALRSNIEIKYSIIPYRH
;
A
#
# COMPACT_ATOMS: atom_id res chain seq x y z
N MET A 1 -14.23 -7.33 -4.92
CA MET A 1 -13.24 -8.21 -4.26
C MET A 1 -13.11 -7.67 -2.85
N ASP A 2 -13.49 -8.52 -1.92
CA ASP A 2 -14.13 -8.02 -0.69
C ASP A 2 -13.22 -8.24 0.51
N LYS A 3 -12.40 -9.29 0.41
CA LYS A 3 -11.37 -9.66 1.37
C LYS A 3 -9.98 -9.49 0.78
N LEU A 4 -9.07 -8.97 1.60
CA LEU A 4 -7.65 -8.83 1.27
C LEU A 4 -6.79 -9.23 2.48
N TYR A 5 -5.53 -9.55 2.20
CA TYR A 5 -4.69 -10.32 3.10
C TYR A 5 -3.35 -9.62 3.35
N HIS A 6 -2.97 -9.42 4.61
CA HIS A 6 -1.68 -8.87 4.98
C HIS A 6 -0.79 -9.94 5.60
N TYR A 7 0.25 -10.34 4.87
CA TYR A 7 1.27 -11.25 5.35
C TYR A 7 2.36 -10.49 6.09
N THR A 8 2.72 -10.98 7.27
CA THR A 8 3.78 -10.36 8.08
C THR A 8 4.42 -11.38 9.02
N SER A 9 5.55 -11.03 9.63
CA SER A 9 6.21 -11.88 10.63
C SER A 9 5.45 -11.87 11.96
N ILE A 10 5.65 -12.90 12.80
CA ILE A 10 5.12 -12.91 14.18
C ILE A 10 5.69 -11.74 14.99
N GLU A 11 6.96 -11.37 14.79
CA GLU A 11 7.58 -10.25 15.48
C GLU A 11 6.91 -8.92 15.13
N THR A 12 6.63 -8.68 13.84
CA THR A 12 5.92 -7.47 13.41
C THR A 12 4.49 -7.46 13.94
N LEU A 13 3.78 -8.59 13.91
CA LEU A 13 2.45 -8.71 14.52
C LEU A 13 2.52 -8.41 16.03
N TYR A 14 3.47 -9.00 16.76
CA TYR A 14 3.65 -8.77 18.20
C TYR A 14 3.77 -7.27 18.49
N ASN A 15 4.67 -6.58 17.77
CA ASN A 15 4.88 -5.16 17.98
C ASN A 15 3.63 -4.33 17.64
N MET A 16 2.91 -4.65 16.56
CA MET A 16 1.66 -3.96 16.21
C MET A 16 0.58 -4.19 17.29
N LEU A 17 0.43 -5.41 17.79
CA LEU A 17 -0.60 -5.71 18.78
C LEU A 17 -0.29 -5.13 20.17
N GLU A 18 0.98 -5.17 20.60
CA GLU A 18 1.39 -4.64 21.89
C GLU A 18 1.30 -3.10 21.95
N LYS A 19 1.68 -2.42 20.85
CA LYS A 19 1.92 -0.97 20.86
C LYS A 19 0.81 -0.17 20.21
N SER A 20 -0.06 -0.80 19.42
CA SER A 20 -0.86 -0.09 18.43
C SER A 20 -2.33 -0.49 18.38
N VAL A 21 -2.86 -1.14 19.43
CA VAL A 21 -4.32 -1.27 19.60
C VAL A 21 -4.86 -0.07 20.37
N ILE A 22 -5.73 0.71 19.74
CA ILE A 22 -6.32 1.93 20.32
C ILE A 22 -7.83 1.78 20.48
N THR A 23 -8.39 2.38 21.54
CA THR A 23 -9.83 2.47 21.75
C THR A 23 -10.24 3.93 21.69
N ASP A 24 -11.14 4.26 20.77
CA ASP A 24 -11.75 5.58 20.70
C ASP A 24 -12.67 5.77 21.92
N LYS A 25 -12.40 6.80 22.72
CA LYS A 25 -13.08 6.99 24.02
C LYS A 25 -14.56 7.36 23.86
N ASP A 26 -14.93 8.00 22.76
CA ASP A 26 -16.30 8.48 22.53
C ASP A 26 -17.19 7.36 21.97
N THR A 27 -16.66 6.62 21.00
CA THR A 27 -17.40 5.62 20.24
C THR A 27 -17.19 4.20 20.77
N GLN A 28 -16.19 4.00 21.63
CA GLN A 28 -15.74 2.69 22.13
C GLN A 28 -15.27 1.73 21.02
N VAL A 29 -15.09 2.22 19.80
CA VAL A 29 -14.56 1.43 18.68
C VAL A 29 -13.08 1.18 18.92
N GLN A 30 -12.67 -0.07 18.75
CA GLN A 30 -11.28 -0.48 18.81
C GLN A 30 -10.67 -0.53 17.40
N TYR A 31 -9.41 -0.10 17.29
CA TYR A 31 -8.65 -0.09 16.04
C TYR A 31 -7.30 -0.77 16.24
N LEU A 32 -6.82 -1.41 15.19
CA LEU A 32 -5.44 -1.81 15.01
C LEU A 32 -4.74 -0.73 14.18
N ASN A 33 -3.71 -0.06 14.70
CA ASN A 33 -2.90 0.81 13.87
C ASN A 33 -1.93 -0.04 13.06
N MET A 34 -2.26 -0.22 11.79
CA MET A 34 -1.38 -0.80 10.80
C MET A 34 -0.25 0.17 10.49
N TRP A 35 0.92 -0.37 10.16
CA TRP A 35 2.07 0.44 9.79
C TRP A 35 2.12 0.59 8.27
N ALA A 36 1.71 1.75 7.79
CA ALA A 36 1.83 2.09 6.37
C ALA A 36 3.26 2.57 6.11
N THR A 37 4.01 1.83 5.30
CA THR A 37 5.43 2.10 5.02
C THR A 37 5.55 3.10 3.88
N HIS A 38 6.49 4.03 3.97
CA HIS A 38 6.74 4.98 2.88
C HIS A 38 7.06 4.24 1.57
N ILE A 39 6.45 4.64 0.46
CA ILE A 39 6.50 3.93 -0.84
C ILE A 39 7.93 3.61 -1.33
N LYS A 40 8.88 4.54 -1.12
CA LYS A 40 10.30 4.37 -1.48
C LYS A 40 11.03 3.23 -0.73
N TYR A 41 10.40 2.59 0.27
CA TYR A 41 10.99 1.52 1.10
C TYR A 41 10.24 0.18 0.98
N LEU A 42 9.36 0.05 -0.02
CA LEU A 42 8.73 -1.22 -0.40
C LEU A 42 9.76 -2.17 -1.04
N ASN A 43 9.37 -3.45 -1.18
CA ASN A 43 10.30 -4.52 -1.59
C ASN A 43 10.64 -4.53 -3.09
N ASP A 44 9.84 -3.87 -3.94
CA ASP A 44 10.16 -3.67 -5.35
C ASP A 44 10.89 -2.32 -5.49
N GLU A 45 12.21 -2.37 -5.55
CA GLU A 45 13.04 -1.17 -5.64
C GLU A 45 12.91 -0.45 -6.99
N THR A 46 12.39 -1.14 -8.00
CA THR A 46 12.24 -0.64 -9.38
C THR A 46 11.03 0.27 -9.54
N GLU A 47 10.05 0.21 -8.63
CA GLU A 47 8.80 1.00 -8.70
C GLU A 47 9.05 2.50 -8.83
N ARG A 48 10.14 2.99 -8.24
CA ARG A 48 10.52 4.42 -8.27
C ARG A 48 10.77 4.95 -9.67
N GLU A 49 11.35 4.11 -10.53
CA GLU A 49 11.77 4.49 -11.89
C GLU A 49 10.82 3.92 -12.93
N LEU A 50 10.19 2.77 -12.65
CA LEU A 50 9.38 2.01 -13.60
C LEU A 50 8.31 2.85 -14.31
N PHE A 51 7.48 3.58 -13.55
CA PHE A 51 6.43 4.40 -14.15
C PHE A 51 6.99 5.68 -14.77
N THR A 52 7.97 6.30 -14.12
CA THR A 52 8.60 7.55 -14.57
C THR A 52 9.27 7.36 -15.94
N ASP A 53 10.00 6.27 -16.13
CA ASP A 53 10.68 5.94 -17.38
C ASP A 53 9.69 5.62 -18.50
N ALA A 54 8.64 4.86 -18.19
CA ALA A 54 7.55 4.60 -19.11
C ALA A 54 6.87 5.91 -19.56
N LEU A 55 6.62 6.83 -18.62
CA LEU A 55 6.00 8.13 -18.89
C LEU A 55 6.88 8.99 -19.77
N LYS A 56 8.17 9.13 -19.42
CA LYS A 56 9.17 9.85 -20.22
C LYS A 56 9.25 9.33 -21.65
N LYS A 57 9.27 8.01 -21.82
CA LYS A 57 9.30 7.37 -23.15
C LYS A 57 8.04 7.70 -23.94
N ALA A 58 6.86 7.54 -23.33
CA ALA A 58 5.57 7.79 -23.99
C ALA A 58 5.42 9.25 -24.43
N VAL A 59 5.72 10.22 -23.55
CA VAL A 59 5.63 11.65 -23.91
C VAL A 59 6.66 12.05 -24.96
N SER A 60 7.86 11.46 -24.93
CA SER A 60 8.91 11.76 -25.90
C SER A 60 8.52 11.29 -27.30
N ILE A 61 7.96 10.08 -27.41
CA ILE A 61 7.45 9.54 -28.68
C ILE A 61 6.32 10.45 -29.21
N TYR A 62 5.32 10.73 -28.37
CA TYR A 62 4.16 11.56 -28.73
C TYR A 62 4.57 12.97 -29.21
N ALA A 63 5.52 13.60 -28.50
CA ALA A 63 6.06 14.91 -28.80
C ALA A 63 6.89 14.93 -30.10
N GLN A 64 7.68 13.89 -30.35
CA GLN A 64 8.46 13.74 -31.58
C GLN A 64 7.57 13.58 -32.81
N GLU A 65 6.52 12.76 -32.73
CA GLU A 65 5.54 12.56 -33.82
C GLU A 65 4.83 13.87 -34.24
N ARG A 66 4.78 14.85 -33.33
CA ARG A 66 4.18 16.18 -33.57
C ARG A 66 5.18 17.29 -33.88
N ASN A 67 6.47 16.97 -34.02
CA ASN A 67 7.56 17.93 -34.22
C ASN A 67 7.70 18.97 -33.08
N THR A 68 7.36 18.59 -31.85
CA THR A 68 7.50 19.43 -30.65
C THR A 68 8.30 18.71 -29.56
N PRO A 69 9.56 18.32 -29.81
CA PRO A 69 10.34 17.52 -28.87
C PRO A 69 10.49 18.22 -27.52
N LEU A 70 10.34 17.46 -26.44
CA LEU A 70 10.55 17.96 -25.08
C LEU A 70 12.04 18.15 -24.80
N ASP A 71 12.39 19.21 -24.08
CA ASP A 71 13.75 19.45 -23.61
C ASP A 71 14.07 18.71 -22.31
N ASN A 72 15.34 18.78 -21.89
CA ASN A 72 15.81 18.12 -20.67
C ASN A 72 15.18 18.69 -19.38
N GLU A 73 14.71 19.94 -19.38
CA GLU A 73 14.07 20.55 -18.21
C GLU A 73 12.64 20.01 -18.06
N GLN A 74 11.90 19.91 -19.15
CA GLN A 74 10.56 19.31 -19.20
C GLN A 74 10.59 17.83 -18.81
N LEU A 75 11.60 17.09 -19.25
CA LEU A 75 11.77 15.68 -18.84
C LEU A 75 12.13 15.54 -17.35
N LYS A 76 12.90 16.48 -16.78
CA LYS A 76 13.16 16.51 -15.33
C LYS A 76 11.93 16.88 -14.51
N GLU A 77 11.02 17.68 -15.06
CA GLU A 77 9.74 18.00 -14.41
C GLU A 77 8.95 16.70 -14.13
N LEU A 78 9.02 15.72 -15.03
CA LEU A 78 8.37 14.42 -14.83
C LEU A 78 8.91 13.63 -13.65
N ASP A 79 10.20 13.73 -13.35
CA ASP A 79 10.78 13.11 -12.14
C ASP A 79 10.13 13.68 -10.87
N ILE A 80 9.90 14.98 -10.84
CA ILE A 80 9.26 15.68 -9.72
C ILE A 80 7.77 15.33 -9.63
N LEU A 81 7.08 15.21 -10.77
CA LEU A 81 5.66 14.86 -10.80
C LEU A 81 5.42 13.43 -10.34
N CYS A 82 6.32 12.50 -10.71
CA CYS A 82 6.25 11.10 -10.32
C CYS A 82 6.82 10.82 -8.93
N ASP A 83 7.53 11.77 -8.31
CA ASP A 83 8.04 11.60 -6.94
C ASP A 83 6.88 11.67 -5.93
N VAL A 84 6.36 10.50 -5.59
CA VAL A 84 5.25 10.35 -4.64
C VAL A 84 5.78 10.21 -3.21
N ASP A 85 5.21 11.01 -2.32
CA ASP A 85 5.37 10.90 -0.87
C ASP A 85 4.07 10.35 -0.26
N SER A 86 3.92 9.02 -0.36
CA SER A 86 2.76 8.29 0.14
C SER A 86 3.21 7.11 0.99
N TYR A 87 2.35 6.73 1.93
CA TYR A 87 2.55 5.59 2.80
C TYR A 87 1.57 4.48 2.43
N ILE A 88 2.07 3.25 2.36
CA ILE A 88 1.38 2.13 1.76
C ILE A 88 1.24 1.00 2.78
N ILE A 89 0.02 0.46 2.90
CA ILE A 89 -0.20 -0.89 3.43
C ILE A 89 -0.40 -1.81 2.23
N SER A 90 0.52 -2.75 2.07
CA SER A 90 0.45 -3.78 1.03
C SER A 90 -0.45 -4.92 1.47
N LEU A 91 -1.44 -5.24 0.64
CA LEU A 91 -2.40 -6.32 0.83
C LEU A 91 -2.40 -7.21 -0.40
N SER A 92 -2.70 -8.49 -0.25
CA SER A 92 -2.78 -9.46 -1.34
C SER A 92 -4.22 -9.95 -1.53
N GLU A 93 -4.56 -10.37 -2.75
CA GLU A 93 -5.77 -11.17 -3.01
C GLU A 93 -5.64 -12.63 -2.51
N HIS A 94 -4.43 -13.09 -2.20
CA HIS A 94 -4.15 -14.46 -1.82
C HIS A 94 -4.39 -14.71 -0.32
N GLN A 95 -5.27 -15.67 0.00
CA GLN A 95 -5.58 -16.04 1.39
C GLN A 95 -4.53 -16.96 2.03
N ASP A 96 -4.08 -17.98 1.31
CA ASP A 96 -3.12 -18.96 1.79
C ASP A 96 -2.26 -19.34 0.57
N ASP A 97 -1.12 -18.66 0.40
CA ASP A 97 -0.26 -18.79 -0.77
C ASP A 97 1.22 -18.97 -0.39
N LEU A 98 1.88 -19.91 -1.06
CA LEU A 98 3.25 -20.31 -0.76
C LEU A 98 4.27 -19.19 -1.05
N ASN A 99 4.08 -18.42 -2.12
CA ASN A 99 4.97 -17.31 -2.46
C ASN A 99 4.81 -16.18 -1.44
N MET A 100 3.58 -15.91 -1.01
CA MET A 100 3.32 -14.92 0.03
C MET A 100 3.91 -15.33 1.39
N TRP A 101 3.81 -16.60 1.79
CA TRP A 101 4.46 -17.09 3.01
C TRP A 101 5.98 -16.97 2.97
N ARG A 102 6.59 -17.27 1.81
CA ARG A 102 8.04 -17.13 1.60
C ARG A 102 8.48 -15.67 1.66
N GLY A 103 7.85 -14.81 0.86
CA GLY A 103 8.26 -13.42 0.72
C GLY A 103 7.92 -12.53 1.92
N TYR A 104 6.77 -12.75 2.55
CA TYR A 104 6.18 -11.77 3.49
C TYR A 104 5.73 -12.40 4.80
N GLY A 105 5.30 -13.65 4.79
CA GLY A 105 4.86 -14.38 5.98
C GLY A 105 6.00 -14.98 6.80
N GLY A 106 7.16 -14.29 6.85
CA GLY A 106 8.34 -14.73 7.59
C GLY A 106 8.79 -16.13 7.25
N ASN A 107 8.85 -16.49 5.96
CA ASN A 107 9.20 -17.85 5.53
C ASN A 107 8.30 -18.95 6.13
N GLY A 108 7.01 -18.65 6.29
CA GLY A 108 6.00 -19.56 6.81
C GLY A 108 5.92 -19.64 8.34
N VAL A 109 6.76 -18.90 9.08
CA VAL A 109 6.63 -18.75 10.55
C VAL A 109 5.95 -17.44 10.97
N GLY A 110 5.35 -16.73 10.02
CA GLY A 110 4.58 -15.50 10.24
C GLY A 110 3.07 -15.74 10.39
N VAL A 111 2.31 -14.70 10.06
CA VAL A 111 0.84 -14.70 10.01
C VAL A 111 0.33 -14.05 8.74
N ASN A 112 -0.94 -14.30 8.45
CA ASN A 112 -1.74 -13.55 7.49
C ASN A 112 -2.98 -12.97 8.19
N ILE A 113 -3.20 -11.66 8.06
CA ILE A 113 -4.38 -10.96 8.58
C ILE A 113 -5.39 -10.77 7.44
N GLU A 114 -6.58 -11.35 7.59
CA GLU A 114 -7.71 -11.16 6.66
C GLU A 114 -8.50 -9.91 7.04
N PHE A 115 -8.62 -8.99 6.08
CA PHE A 115 -9.44 -7.80 6.18
C PHE A 115 -10.66 -7.90 5.27
N ASP A 116 -11.86 -7.64 5.81
CA ASP A 116 -13.09 -7.42 5.05
C ASP A 116 -13.41 -5.92 4.98
N PHE A 117 -13.29 -5.38 3.78
CA PHE A 117 -13.51 -3.96 3.51
C PHE A 117 -14.94 -3.65 3.04
N ASN A 118 -15.85 -4.64 2.96
CA ASN A 118 -17.25 -4.38 2.63
C ASN A 118 -18.01 -3.69 3.78
N ASN A 119 -17.56 -3.87 5.02
CA ASN A 119 -18.15 -3.19 6.18
C ASN A 119 -17.61 -1.75 6.31
N ILE A 120 -17.84 -0.96 5.26
CA ILE A 120 -17.43 0.44 5.13
C ILE A 120 -17.97 1.30 6.31
N SER A 121 -19.07 0.88 6.95
CA SER A 121 -19.65 1.59 8.09
C SER A 121 -18.67 1.75 9.26
N ALA A 122 -17.74 0.79 9.43
CA ALA A 122 -16.71 0.82 10.46
C ALA A 122 -15.65 1.91 10.25
N PHE A 123 -15.39 2.33 9.00
CA PHE A 123 -14.47 3.43 8.70
C PHE A 123 -15.11 4.81 8.90
N TYR A 124 -16.44 4.88 8.98
CA TYR A 124 -17.20 6.14 9.08
C TYR A 124 -17.83 6.37 10.46
N SER A 125 -17.74 5.40 11.38
CA SER A 125 -18.31 5.45 12.73
C SER A 125 -17.52 6.33 13.71
N THR A 126 -17.01 7.49 13.26
CA THR A 126 -16.25 8.44 14.07
C THR A 126 -17.12 9.60 14.54
N SER A 127 -16.91 10.06 15.78
CA SER A 127 -17.64 11.17 16.42
C SER A 127 -17.53 12.49 15.63
N LYS A 128 -18.47 13.44 15.86
CA LYS A 128 -18.47 14.79 15.25
C LYS A 128 -17.21 15.63 15.55
N HIS A 129 -16.35 15.18 16.47
CA HIS A 129 -15.15 15.90 16.93
C HIS A 129 -13.84 15.23 16.52
N ASN A 130 -13.87 14.17 15.69
CA ASN A 130 -12.67 13.41 15.37
C ASN A 130 -11.81 14.05 14.25
N HIS A 131 -10.57 14.38 14.61
CA HIS A 131 -9.45 14.68 13.70
C HIS A 131 -9.24 13.61 12.60
N PHE A 132 -9.76 12.38 12.78
CA PHE A 132 -9.70 11.30 11.80
C PHE A 132 -10.37 11.61 10.46
N LYS A 133 -11.41 12.46 10.40
CA LYS A 133 -12.07 12.79 9.12
C LYS A 133 -11.29 13.77 8.25
N THR A 134 -10.38 14.54 8.84
CA THR A 134 -9.61 15.56 8.11
C THR A 134 -8.16 15.16 7.89
N GLU A 135 -7.60 14.26 8.71
CA GLU A 135 -6.16 13.96 8.70
C GLU A 135 -5.78 12.70 7.89
N TYR A 136 -6.68 11.72 7.74
CA TYR A 136 -6.38 10.45 7.07
C TYR A 136 -7.31 10.21 5.88
N VAL A 137 -6.83 10.53 4.68
CA VAL A 137 -7.49 10.13 3.43
C VAL A 137 -6.85 8.84 2.95
N TYR A 138 -7.67 7.81 2.75
CA TYR A 138 -7.20 6.56 2.18
C TYR A 138 -7.82 6.27 0.81
N LYS A 139 -7.03 5.65 -0.05
CA LYS A 139 -7.49 5.08 -1.31
C LYS A 139 -7.04 3.64 -1.39
N ARG A 140 -7.99 2.71 -1.53
CA ARG A 140 -7.70 1.33 -1.91
C ARG A 140 -7.55 1.27 -3.43
N ARG A 141 -6.43 0.74 -3.91
CA ARG A 141 -6.12 0.62 -5.34
C ARG A 141 -5.47 -0.73 -5.63
N LYS A 142 -5.80 -1.33 -6.77
CA LYS A 142 -5.13 -2.52 -7.27
C LYS A 142 -3.85 -2.11 -8.00
N CYS A 143 -2.76 -2.84 -7.81
CA CYS A 143 -1.54 -2.59 -8.55
C CYS A 143 -1.70 -2.93 -10.04
N ILE A 144 -1.04 -2.15 -10.89
CA ILE A 144 -0.96 -2.35 -12.33
C ILE A 144 0.43 -2.89 -12.63
N TYR A 145 0.48 -4.05 -13.30
CA TYR A 145 1.70 -4.78 -13.56
C TYR A 145 2.10 -4.67 -15.02
N PHE A 146 3.34 -4.26 -15.29
CA PHE A 146 3.85 -4.17 -16.65
C PHE A 146 5.35 -4.41 -16.74
N GLN A 147 5.81 -4.75 -17.94
CA GLN A 147 7.22 -4.75 -18.30
C GLN A 147 7.64 -3.30 -18.57
N PRO A 148 8.83 -2.84 -18.15
CA PRO A 148 9.31 -1.48 -18.39
C PRO A 148 9.15 -1.04 -19.86
N ASP A 149 9.48 -1.93 -20.80
CA ASP A 149 9.43 -1.64 -22.23
C ASP A 149 8.03 -1.71 -22.87
N LYS A 150 7.03 -2.23 -22.16
CA LYS A 150 5.68 -2.50 -22.68
C LYS A 150 4.59 -1.77 -21.90
N CYS A 151 4.95 -0.74 -21.13
CA CYS A 151 3.95 0.08 -20.47
C CYS A 151 3.19 0.89 -21.53
N GLU A 152 1.90 0.60 -21.68
CA GLU A 152 0.99 1.41 -22.49
C GLU A 152 0.31 2.42 -21.56
N ILE A 153 0.77 3.67 -21.63
CA ILE A 153 0.16 4.78 -20.91
C ILE A 153 -0.99 5.30 -21.76
N ASP A 154 -2.12 5.62 -21.11
CA ASP A 154 -3.29 6.14 -21.78
C ASP A 154 -2.94 7.36 -22.64
N ASN A 155 -3.23 7.27 -23.95
CA ASN A 155 -2.88 8.32 -24.91
C ASN A 155 -3.46 9.68 -24.55
N SER A 156 -4.63 9.73 -23.91
CA SER A 156 -5.24 10.99 -23.46
C SER A 156 -4.47 11.63 -22.31
N LEU A 157 -3.87 10.82 -21.42
CA LEU A 157 -2.98 11.33 -20.36
C LEU A 157 -1.68 11.87 -20.96
N VAL A 158 -1.12 11.16 -21.95
CA VAL A 158 0.11 11.58 -22.65
C VAL A 158 -0.13 12.91 -23.37
N GLU A 159 -1.22 13.03 -24.12
CA GLU A 159 -1.62 14.26 -24.82
C GLU A 159 -1.77 15.43 -23.84
N GLN A 160 -2.56 15.25 -22.78
CA GLN A 160 -2.79 16.29 -21.77
C GLN A 160 -1.50 16.73 -21.08
N LEU A 161 -0.60 15.79 -20.79
CA LEU A 161 0.68 16.06 -20.16
C LEU A 161 1.63 16.81 -21.09
N CYS A 162 1.71 16.42 -22.36
CA CYS A 162 2.50 17.15 -23.36
C CYS A 162 2.01 18.59 -23.51
N ASP A 163 0.70 18.80 -23.64
CA ASP A 163 0.10 20.14 -23.72
C ASP A 163 0.42 20.97 -22.46
N TYR A 164 0.34 20.34 -21.28
CA TYR A 164 0.70 20.98 -20.02
C TYR A 164 2.18 21.40 -20.00
N LEU A 165 3.11 20.52 -20.38
CA LEU A 165 4.55 20.80 -20.37
C LEU A 165 4.96 21.88 -21.38
N LEU A 166 4.25 21.97 -22.51
CA LEU A 166 4.52 22.96 -23.57
C LEU A 166 3.88 24.33 -23.30
N HIS A 167 2.79 24.39 -22.51
CA HIS A 167 1.97 25.60 -22.35
C HIS A 167 1.71 26.01 -20.89
N LYS A 168 2.57 25.58 -19.96
CA LYS A 168 2.39 25.76 -18.50
C LYS A 168 2.17 27.20 -18.01
N GLU A 169 2.52 28.20 -18.80
CA GLU A 169 2.39 29.63 -18.45
C GLU A 169 0.95 30.20 -18.55
N THR A 170 -0.03 29.42 -19.02
CA THR A 170 -1.42 29.89 -19.16
C THR A 170 -2.28 29.60 -17.91
N MET A 171 -3.24 30.47 -17.57
CA MET A 171 -4.15 30.20 -16.43
C MET A 171 -5.02 28.94 -16.65
N GLN A 172 -5.27 28.56 -17.90
CA GLN A 172 -6.07 27.37 -18.25
C GLN A 172 -5.28 26.06 -18.09
N SER A 173 -3.97 26.09 -18.33
CA SER A 173 -3.08 24.96 -18.04
C SER A 173 -2.93 24.70 -16.54
N ALA A 174 -3.10 25.71 -15.68
CA ALA A 174 -3.03 25.54 -14.22
C ALA A 174 -4.17 24.66 -13.66
N PHE A 175 -5.41 24.83 -14.14
CA PHE A 175 -6.55 24.00 -13.69
C PHE A 175 -6.47 22.56 -14.21
N ASN A 176 -6.05 22.36 -15.45
CA ASN A 176 -5.81 21.02 -16.00
C ASN A 176 -4.61 20.34 -15.34
N GLY A 177 -3.59 21.12 -14.95
CA GLY A 177 -2.38 20.65 -14.28
C GLY A 177 -2.68 19.88 -13.00
N ILE A 178 -3.58 20.38 -12.13
CA ILE A 178 -3.92 19.69 -10.87
C ILE A 178 -4.45 18.27 -11.12
N ARG A 179 -5.31 18.11 -12.14
CA ARG A 179 -5.86 16.79 -12.49
C ARG A 179 -4.77 15.88 -13.03
N ILE A 180 -3.96 16.36 -13.98
CA ILE A 180 -2.87 15.60 -14.60
C ILE A 180 -1.88 15.13 -13.53
N ILE A 181 -1.45 16.03 -12.65
CA ILE A 181 -0.51 15.73 -11.54
C ILE A 181 -1.09 14.65 -10.63
N ARG A 182 -2.38 14.77 -10.27
CA ARG A 182 -3.04 13.76 -9.43
C ARG A 182 -3.10 12.40 -10.13
N ASP A 183 -3.43 12.37 -11.40
CA ASP A 183 -3.59 11.12 -12.15
C ASP A 183 -2.21 10.45 -12.36
N ILE A 184 -1.15 11.23 -12.63
CA ILE A 184 0.26 10.76 -12.66
C ILE A 184 0.68 10.17 -11.31
N ARG A 185 0.44 10.88 -10.20
CA ARG A 185 0.81 10.40 -8.86
C ARG A 185 0.03 9.16 -8.45
N ASP A 186 -1.27 9.11 -8.76
CA ASP A 186 -2.08 7.91 -8.49
C ASP A 186 -1.52 6.70 -9.30
N MET A 187 -1.08 6.91 -10.55
CA MET A 187 -0.47 5.85 -11.37
C MET A 187 0.93 5.44 -10.90
N ALA A 188 1.79 6.40 -10.56
CA ALA A 188 3.11 6.13 -9.98
C ALA A 188 2.99 5.32 -8.67
N THR A 189 1.95 5.59 -7.88
CA THR A 189 1.69 4.88 -6.61
C THR A 189 1.33 3.41 -6.79
N ILE A 190 0.73 3.02 -7.92
CA ILE A 190 0.16 1.67 -8.12
C ILE A 190 0.87 0.87 -9.20
N SER A 191 1.84 1.48 -9.89
CA SER A 191 2.64 0.81 -10.91
C SER A 191 3.65 -0.12 -10.27
N LYS A 192 3.73 -1.35 -10.79
CA LYS A 192 4.57 -2.41 -10.23
C LYS A 192 5.19 -3.26 -11.31
N HIS A 193 6.41 -3.75 -11.08
CA HIS A 193 7.09 -4.57 -12.07
C HIS A 193 6.37 -5.92 -12.23
N ILE A 194 6.22 -6.39 -13.47
CA ILE A 194 5.47 -7.62 -13.79
C ILE A 194 5.98 -8.88 -13.05
N ALA A 195 7.25 -8.89 -12.63
CA ALA A 195 7.81 -9.98 -11.83
C ALA A 195 7.07 -10.20 -10.50
N TYR A 196 6.44 -9.16 -9.96
CA TYR A 196 5.66 -9.20 -8.73
C TYR A 196 4.16 -9.47 -8.96
N MET A 197 3.75 -9.79 -10.19
CA MET A 197 2.33 -10.05 -10.53
C MET A 197 1.73 -11.19 -9.71
N SER A 198 2.54 -12.16 -9.27
CA SER A 198 2.09 -13.25 -8.40
C SER A 198 1.55 -12.78 -7.05
N GLU A 199 1.88 -11.56 -6.61
CA GLU A 199 1.41 -11.04 -5.32
C GLU A 199 -0.05 -10.59 -5.35
N LYS A 200 -0.58 -10.27 -6.55
CA LYS A 200 -1.91 -9.68 -6.74
C LYS A 200 -2.19 -8.57 -5.71
N GLU A 201 -1.29 -7.61 -5.67
CA GLU A 201 -1.24 -6.58 -4.63
C GLU A 201 -2.37 -5.56 -4.80
N TRP A 202 -2.95 -5.21 -3.67
CA TRP A 202 -3.75 -4.03 -3.45
C TRP A 202 -3.03 -3.13 -2.46
N ARG A 203 -2.94 -1.84 -2.79
CA ARG A 203 -2.38 -0.81 -1.93
C ARG A 203 -3.49 -0.09 -1.20
N PHE A 204 -3.38 -0.03 0.12
CA PHE A 204 -4.03 0.99 0.91
C PHE A 204 -3.10 2.20 0.94
N VAL A 205 -3.41 3.20 0.12
CA VAL A 205 -2.63 4.43 0.03
C VAL A 205 -3.11 5.37 1.11
N CYS A 206 -2.24 5.65 2.07
CA CYS A 206 -2.50 6.47 3.24
C CYS A 206 -1.79 7.82 3.07
N ASN A 207 -2.59 8.87 2.91
CA ASN A 207 -2.07 10.24 2.86
C ASN A 207 -2.38 10.93 4.19
N THR A 208 -1.34 11.47 4.83
CA THR A 208 -1.45 12.19 6.09
C THR A 208 -0.43 13.32 6.16
N SER A 209 -0.72 14.34 6.97
CA SER A 209 0.24 15.36 7.40
C SER A 209 1.00 14.97 8.68
N SER A 210 0.72 13.79 9.25
CA SER A 210 1.38 13.34 10.48
C SER A 210 2.87 13.09 10.27
N ILE A 211 3.66 13.38 11.30
CA ILE A 211 5.11 13.14 11.29
C ILE A 211 5.37 11.62 11.28
N PRO A 212 6.19 11.09 10.34
CA PRO A 212 6.46 9.67 10.28
C PRO A 212 7.24 9.16 11.51
N LYS A 213 6.88 7.96 11.96
CA LYS A 213 7.66 7.14 12.88
C LYS A 213 8.68 6.33 12.10
N HIS A 214 9.60 5.67 12.81
CA HIS A 214 10.67 4.89 12.19
C HIS A 214 10.73 3.50 12.81
N ILE A 215 10.94 2.50 11.96
CA ILE A 215 11.21 1.12 12.37
C ILE A 215 12.52 0.65 11.73
N MET A 216 13.33 -0.08 12.50
CA MET A 216 14.49 -0.75 11.97
C MET A 216 14.12 -2.17 11.55
N SER A 217 14.44 -2.53 10.31
CA SER A 217 14.28 -3.89 9.79
C SER A 217 15.44 -4.20 8.85
N ASN A 218 16.12 -5.33 9.06
CA ASN A 218 17.26 -5.77 8.26
C ASN A 218 18.36 -4.70 8.08
N GLY A 219 18.65 -3.93 9.15
CA GLY A 219 19.65 -2.85 9.12
C GLY A 219 19.22 -1.57 8.40
N ILE A 220 17.98 -1.50 7.91
CA ILE A 220 17.42 -0.32 7.26
C ILE A 220 16.43 0.35 8.21
N ILE A 221 16.57 1.66 8.40
CA ILE A 221 15.59 2.49 9.11
C ILE A 221 14.53 2.92 8.09
N LYS A 222 13.31 2.45 8.25
CA LYS A 222 12.18 2.71 7.35
C LYS A 222 11.18 3.67 8.01
N PRO A 223 10.79 4.76 7.33
CA PRO A 223 9.71 5.61 7.80
C PRO A 223 8.35 4.95 7.56
N TYR A 224 7.47 5.07 8.55
CA TYR A 224 6.09 4.62 8.48
C TYR A 224 5.16 5.57 9.22
N ILE A 225 3.88 5.55 8.85
CA ILE A 225 2.82 6.18 9.62
C ILE A 225 1.91 5.10 10.20
N GLU A 226 1.33 5.39 11.36
CA GLU A 226 0.28 4.56 11.93
C GLU A 226 -1.05 4.89 11.27
N PHE A 227 -1.72 3.87 10.73
CA PHE A 227 -3.02 4.00 10.10
C PHE A 227 -4.04 3.11 10.81
N PRO A 228 -5.03 3.70 11.49
CA PRO A 228 -6.01 2.94 12.28
C PRO A 228 -6.99 2.20 11.36
N ILE A 229 -7.06 0.88 11.51
CA ILE A 229 -8.09 0.05 10.89
C ILE A 229 -9.01 -0.50 12.00
N PRO A 230 -10.34 -0.32 11.90
CA PRO A 230 -11.27 -0.88 12.88
C PRO A 230 -11.08 -2.38 13.04
N LEU A 231 -11.11 -2.89 14.29
CA LEU A 231 -10.99 -4.34 14.53
C LEU A 231 -12.14 -5.12 13.88
N SER A 232 -13.30 -4.50 13.66
CA SER A 232 -14.42 -5.09 12.94
C SER A 232 -14.13 -5.37 11.46
N ALA A 233 -13.10 -4.75 10.89
CA ALA A 233 -12.62 -5.08 9.55
C ALA A 233 -11.73 -6.33 9.54
N ILE A 234 -11.20 -6.78 10.68
CA ILE A 234 -10.38 -7.98 10.76
C ILE A 234 -11.29 -9.18 11.01
N THR A 235 -11.38 -10.08 10.04
CA THR A 235 -12.27 -11.24 10.13
C THR A 235 -11.54 -12.50 10.60
N SER A 236 -10.27 -12.67 10.24
CA SER A 236 -9.46 -13.78 10.73
C SER A 236 -7.95 -13.51 10.68
N ILE A 237 -7.19 -14.24 11.50
CA ILE A 237 -5.73 -14.29 11.43
C ILE A 237 -5.31 -15.75 11.23
N THR A 238 -4.51 -16.01 10.20
CA THR A 238 -4.00 -17.35 9.88
C THR A 238 -2.55 -17.46 10.32
N ILE A 239 -2.22 -18.47 11.12
CA ILE A 239 -0.86 -18.79 11.53
C ILE A 239 -0.16 -19.58 10.42
N GLY A 240 1.10 -19.24 10.13
CA GLY A 240 1.87 -19.80 9.03
C GLY A 240 2.17 -21.32 9.15
N PRO A 241 2.42 -21.99 8.01
CA PRO A 241 2.51 -23.46 7.92
C PRO A 241 3.78 -24.07 8.52
N CYS A 242 4.79 -23.26 8.87
CA CYS A 242 6.04 -23.75 9.45
C CYS A 242 6.02 -23.76 10.99
N ILE A 243 5.01 -23.18 11.64
CA ILE A 243 4.84 -23.27 13.11
C ILE A 243 4.15 -24.58 13.43
N LYS A 244 4.89 -25.57 13.94
CA LYS A 244 4.38 -26.95 14.13
C LYS A 244 4.21 -27.35 15.59
N ASP A 245 4.87 -26.65 16.50
CA ASP A 245 4.76 -26.94 17.92
C ASP A 245 3.38 -26.51 18.45
N GLY A 246 2.71 -27.43 19.15
CA GLY A 246 1.36 -27.20 19.65
C GLY A 246 1.31 -26.09 20.72
N TYR A 247 2.33 -25.98 21.56
CA TYR A 247 2.41 -24.94 22.59
C TYR A 247 2.66 -23.56 21.98
N ASP A 248 3.51 -23.48 20.96
CA ASP A 248 3.74 -22.22 20.23
C ASP A 248 2.44 -21.70 19.60
N ILE A 249 1.68 -22.58 18.93
CA ILE A 249 0.37 -22.22 18.35
C ILE A 249 -0.60 -21.73 19.45
N ILE A 250 -0.66 -22.42 20.59
CA ILE A 250 -1.51 -22.03 21.72
C ILE A 250 -1.10 -20.66 22.26
N SER A 251 0.19 -20.42 22.43
CA SER A 251 0.75 -19.16 22.92
C SER A 251 0.39 -17.99 22.00
N ILE A 252 0.64 -18.14 20.70
CA ILE A 252 0.30 -17.12 19.68
C ILE A 252 -1.21 -16.85 19.69
N LYS A 253 -2.04 -17.90 19.68
CA LYS A 253 -3.50 -17.77 19.73
C LYS A 253 -3.97 -17.01 20.96
N ARG A 254 -3.40 -17.32 22.12
CA ARG A 254 -3.73 -16.67 23.39
C ARG A 254 -3.36 -15.19 23.36
N PHE A 255 -2.15 -14.87 22.94
CA PHE A 255 -1.67 -13.49 22.83
C PHE A 255 -2.57 -12.65 21.91
N ILE A 256 -2.89 -13.15 20.71
CA ILE A 256 -3.76 -12.44 19.76
C ILE A 256 -5.13 -12.15 20.38
N LYS A 257 -5.75 -13.14 21.05
CA LYS A 257 -7.06 -12.97 21.70
C LYS A 257 -7.01 -11.96 22.85
N GLU A 258 -5.98 -11.99 23.67
CA GLU A 258 -5.80 -11.07 24.80
C GLU A 258 -5.56 -9.63 24.32
N ALA A 259 -4.76 -9.45 23.27
CA ALA A 259 -4.46 -8.14 22.70
C ALA A 259 -5.67 -7.51 21.98
N LEU A 260 -6.36 -8.28 21.14
CA LEU A 260 -7.45 -7.76 20.31
C LEU A 260 -8.80 -7.73 21.03
N ARG A 261 -8.96 -8.48 22.13
CA ARG A 261 -10.21 -8.59 22.93
C ARG A 261 -11.49 -8.74 22.10
N SER A 262 -11.38 -9.40 20.96
CA SER A 262 -12.44 -9.54 19.97
C SER A 262 -12.56 -10.99 19.50
N ASN A 263 -13.72 -11.34 18.96
CA ASN A 263 -14.03 -12.69 18.48
C ASN A 263 -13.44 -12.95 17.08
N ILE A 264 -12.19 -12.55 16.86
CA ILE A 264 -11.48 -12.79 15.59
C ILE A 264 -11.15 -14.28 15.49
N GLU A 265 -11.46 -14.86 14.33
CA GLU A 265 -11.19 -16.27 14.06
C GLU A 265 -9.67 -16.48 13.87
N ILE A 266 -9.07 -17.44 14.58
CA ILE A 266 -7.65 -17.76 14.42
C ILE A 266 -7.49 -19.13 13.74
N LYS A 267 -6.95 -19.12 12.53
CA LYS A 267 -6.76 -20.26 11.63
C LYS A 267 -5.31 -20.71 11.61
N TYR A 268 -5.07 -21.82 10.92
CA TYR A 268 -3.76 -22.35 10.61
C TYR A 268 -3.68 -22.64 9.11
N SER A 269 -2.57 -22.28 8.47
CA SER A 269 -2.34 -22.55 7.05
C SER A 269 -2.27 -24.06 6.80
N ILE A 270 -2.87 -24.52 5.71
CA ILE A 270 -2.84 -25.94 5.32
C ILE A 270 -1.77 -26.24 4.26
N ILE A 271 -1.00 -25.22 3.87
CA ILE A 271 0.04 -25.39 2.85
C ILE A 271 1.13 -26.33 3.38
N PRO A 272 1.51 -27.38 2.62
CA PRO A 272 2.57 -28.30 3.00
C PRO A 272 3.95 -27.66 2.76
N TYR A 273 4.32 -26.67 3.58
CA TYR A 273 5.60 -25.98 3.52
C TYR A 273 6.54 -26.44 4.65
N ARG A 274 7.82 -26.56 4.32
CA ARG A 274 8.91 -26.81 5.26
C ARG A 274 10.04 -25.85 4.86
N HIS A 275 10.40 -24.99 5.80
CA HIS A 275 11.59 -24.15 5.75
C HIS A 275 12.70 -24.80 6.58
#